data_AF-A0A9D4SCU2-F1
#
_entry.id   AF-A0A9D4SCU2-F1
#
_cell.length_a   1.000
_cell.length_b   1.000
_cell.length_c   1.000
_cell.angle_alpha   90.00
_cell.angle_beta   90.00
_cell.angle_gamma   90.00
#
_symmetry.space_group_name_H-M   'P 1'
#
loop_
_entity.id
_entity.type
_entity.pdbx_description
1 polymer ?
#
loop_
_entity_poly.entity_id
_entity_poly.type
_entity_poly.pdbx_seq_one_letter_code
_entity_poly.pdbx_strand_id
1 'polypeptide(L)'
;MLLRIDSFFYYQFKEIIEYRHQQWYKIKHGGEILSLSIWVIRMLSGVISYNMSNGHNDDDDVDHHQYWRMDPFCYYRYVSNPRFFFQALMLIFMITLLGIVGKITFFFCNTDSPTFSSPYKYLIINLEQYRQCCRPQHEIATIKRQIFHKNWNKLCKYQFLPDIVRKSLTMLSTEYQMIIEKETIELDPYKWSKLKRIDIKQTIMPDDRLKVIKFLSLVDPIICLIHFCLSKFFID
;
A
#
# COMPACT_ATOMS: atom_id res chain seq x y z
N MET A 1 5.72 -1.57 -8.85
CA MET A 1 5.42 -1.97 -7.45
C MET A 1 4.55 -0.93 -6.74
N LEU A 2 4.82 0.37 -6.87
CA LEU A 2 4.01 1.47 -6.30
C LEU A 2 2.55 1.54 -6.82
N LEU A 3 2.29 1.17 -8.08
CA LEU A 3 0.93 1.21 -8.68
C LEU A 3 -0.10 0.25 -8.05
N ARG A 4 0.31 -0.63 -7.13
CA ARG A 4 -0.56 -1.61 -6.46
C ARG A 4 -0.59 -1.48 -4.94
N ILE A 5 -0.07 -0.38 -4.41
CA ILE A 5 -0.04 -0.12 -2.97
C ILE A 5 -1.47 -0.14 -2.39
N ASP A 6 -2.45 0.40 -3.10
CA ASP A 6 -3.86 0.39 -2.66
C ASP A 6 -4.40 -1.04 -2.52
N SER A 7 -4.06 -1.91 -3.47
CA SER A 7 -4.45 -3.32 -3.41
C SER A 7 -3.75 -4.05 -2.27
N PHE A 8 -2.47 -3.74 -2.01
CA PHE A 8 -1.71 -4.30 -0.90
C PHE A 8 -2.32 -3.90 0.45
N PHE A 9 -2.62 -2.61 0.66
CA PHE A 9 -3.29 -2.13 1.86
C PHE A 9 -4.66 -2.77 2.04
N TYR A 10 -5.46 -2.86 0.97
CA TYR A 10 -6.76 -3.53 1.00
C TYR A 10 -6.64 -4.98 1.51
N TYR A 11 -5.72 -5.77 0.93
CA TYR A 11 -5.54 -7.17 1.33
C TYR A 11 -4.98 -7.30 2.75
N GLN A 12 -4.03 -6.45 3.15
CA GLN A 12 -3.48 -6.49 4.50
C GLN A 12 -4.51 -6.12 5.56
N PHE A 13 -5.30 -5.06 5.36
CA PHE A 13 -6.36 -4.69 6.30
C PHE A 13 -7.42 -5.77 6.42
N LYS A 14 -7.78 -6.39 5.29
CA LYS A 14 -8.72 -7.51 5.27
C LYS A 14 -8.17 -8.73 6.00
N GLU A 15 -6.91 -9.10 5.76
CA GLU A 15 -6.21 -10.20 6.45
C GLU A 15 -6.21 -9.99 7.97
N ILE A 16 -5.86 -8.78 8.41
CA ILE A 16 -5.77 -8.42 9.83
C ILE A 16 -7.12 -8.49 10.54
N ILE A 17 -8.23 -8.15 9.88
CA ILE A 17 -9.54 -8.05 10.53
C ILE A 17 -10.32 -9.36 10.43
N GLU A 18 -10.33 -10.03 9.28
CA GLU A 18 -11.12 -11.24 9.07
C GLU A 18 -10.43 -12.49 9.63
N TYR A 19 -9.10 -12.59 9.50
CA TYR A 19 -8.36 -13.82 9.82
C TYR A 19 -7.61 -13.76 11.16
N ARG A 20 -7.79 -12.69 11.95
CA ARG A 20 -7.17 -12.49 13.28
C ARG A 20 -7.38 -13.67 14.22
N HIS A 21 -8.59 -14.24 14.22
CA HIS A 21 -8.96 -15.31 15.14
C HIS A 21 -8.41 -16.66 14.70
N GLN A 22 -7.97 -16.80 13.45
CA GLN A 22 -7.42 -18.05 12.93
C GLN A 22 -6.01 -18.28 13.48
N GLN A 23 -5.82 -19.45 14.10
CA GLN A 23 -4.57 -19.81 14.79
C GLN A 23 -3.36 -19.83 13.86
N TRP A 24 -3.53 -20.26 12.61
CA TRP A 24 -2.46 -20.29 11.61
C TRP A 24 -1.88 -18.91 11.30
N TYR A 25 -2.74 -17.89 11.12
CA TYR A 25 -2.30 -16.52 10.86
C TYR A 25 -1.60 -15.92 12.07
N LYS A 26 -2.02 -16.26 13.30
CA LYS A 26 -1.31 -15.85 14.52
C LYS A 26 0.11 -16.43 14.56
N ILE A 27 0.28 -17.69 14.19
CA ILE A 27 1.59 -18.34 14.13
C ILE A 27 2.46 -17.71 13.03
N LYS A 28 1.90 -17.48 11.84
CA LYS A 28 2.58 -16.80 10.73
C LYS A 28 3.11 -15.43 11.15
N HIS A 29 2.24 -14.54 11.65
CA HIS A 29 2.63 -13.20 12.06
C HIS A 29 3.54 -13.21 13.30
N GLY A 30 3.36 -14.16 14.22
CA GLY A 30 4.30 -14.38 15.32
C GLY A 30 5.70 -14.77 14.83
N GLY A 31 5.79 -15.67 13.85
CA GLY A 31 7.05 -16.06 13.22
C GLY A 31 7.72 -14.92 12.46
N GLU A 32 6.94 -14.08 11.78
CA GLU A 32 7.45 -12.87 11.12
C GLU A 32 8.00 -11.86 12.15
N ILE A 33 7.30 -11.63 13.26
CA ILE A 33 7.79 -10.77 14.35
C ILE A 33 9.09 -11.34 14.94
N LEU A 34 9.14 -12.65 15.19
CA LEU A 34 10.34 -13.30 15.72
C LEU A 34 11.53 -13.18 14.76
N SER A 35 11.30 -13.38 13.46
CA SER A 35 12.33 -13.18 12.43
C SER A 35 12.83 -11.73 12.39
N LEU A 36 11.92 -10.75 12.42
CA LEU A 36 12.28 -9.33 12.45
C LEU A 36 13.03 -8.97 13.74
N SER A 37 12.63 -9.51 14.89
CA SER A 37 13.31 -9.30 16.18
C SER A 37 14.74 -9.85 16.18
N ILE A 38 14.97 -11.04 15.61
CA ILE A 38 16.32 -11.59 15.41
C ILE A 38 17.14 -10.64 14.53
N TRP A 39 16.52 -10.10 13.48
CA TRP A 39 17.15 -9.14 12.58
C TRP A 39 17.55 -7.84 13.29
N VAL A 40 16.68 -7.31 14.16
CA VAL A 40 16.95 -6.14 14.99
C VAL A 40 18.13 -6.38 15.93
N ILE A 41 18.16 -7.53 16.62
CA ILE A 41 19.27 -7.91 17.51
C ILE A 41 20.58 -7.96 16.72
N ARG A 42 20.56 -8.61 15.54
CA ARG A 42 21.72 -8.73 14.65
C ARG A 42 22.26 -7.37 14.19
N MET A 43 21.40 -6.43 13.80
CA MET A 43 21.80 -5.06 13.46
C MET A 43 22.36 -4.31 14.68
N LEU A 44 21.73 -4.45 15.84
CA LEU A 44 22.16 -3.83 17.09
C LEU A 44 23.56 -4.33 17.50
N SER A 45 23.82 -5.63 17.40
CA SER A 45 25.15 -6.21 17.63
C SER A 45 26.20 -5.66 16.65
N GLY A 46 25.82 -5.46 15.37
CA GLY A 46 26.69 -4.83 14.37
C GLY A 46 27.04 -3.38 14.73
N VAL A 47 26.05 -2.59 15.16
CA VAL A 47 26.23 -1.19 15.58
C VAL A 47 27.08 -1.08 16.84
N ILE A 48 26.81 -1.90 17.87
CA ILE A 48 27.58 -1.91 19.12
C ILE A 48 29.04 -2.29 18.85
N SER A 49 29.27 -3.36 18.07
CA SER A 49 30.62 -3.80 17.71
C SER A 49 31.39 -2.74 16.91
N TYR A 50 30.72 -2.03 16.00
CA TYR A 50 31.33 -0.93 15.25
C TYR A 50 31.70 0.26 16.14
N ASN A 51 30.81 0.66 17.05
CA ASN A 51 31.08 1.76 17.98
C ASN A 51 32.18 1.44 18.99
N MET A 52 32.22 0.20 19.51
CA MET A 52 33.29 -0.25 20.39
C MET A 52 34.65 -0.23 19.68
N SER A 53 34.69 -0.68 18.42
CA SER A 53 35.93 -0.68 17.61
C SER A 53 36.43 0.71 17.24
N ASN A 54 35.57 1.73 17.17
CA ASN A 54 35.95 3.10 16.81
C ASN A 54 36.10 4.02 18.03
N GLY A 55 35.63 3.61 19.20
CA GLY A 55 35.62 4.41 20.44
C GLY A 55 36.85 4.21 21.33
N HIS A 56 37.71 3.24 21.04
CA HIS A 56 39.02 3.07 21.67
C HIS A 56 40.10 3.47 20.66
N ASN A 57 40.45 4.75 20.71
CA ASN A 57 41.77 5.19 20.28
C ASN A 57 42.71 5.02 21.48
N ASP A 58 43.83 4.37 21.21
CA ASP A 58 45.07 4.41 21.98
C ASP A 58 45.09 3.53 23.26
N ASP A 59 45.75 2.37 23.12
CA ASP A 59 46.60 1.68 24.12
C ASP A 59 46.21 0.28 24.63
N ASP A 60 45.04 -0.29 24.32
CA ASP A 60 44.74 -1.68 24.67
C ASP A 60 44.46 -2.55 23.42
N ASP A 61 45.44 -3.37 23.03
CA ASP A 61 45.36 -4.45 22.02
C ASP A 61 44.44 -5.60 22.49
N VAL A 62 43.21 -5.27 22.89
CA VAL A 62 42.16 -6.27 23.08
C VAL A 62 41.50 -6.42 21.71
N ASP A 63 41.68 -7.59 21.07
CA ASP A 63 41.00 -7.99 19.85
C ASP A 63 39.48 -7.92 20.05
N HIS A 64 38.91 -6.72 19.91
CA HIS A 64 37.48 -6.52 19.95
C HIS A 64 36.90 -7.31 18.80
N HIS A 65 36.09 -8.31 19.11
CA HIS A 65 35.41 -9.11 18.11
C HIS A 65 34.59 -8.19 17.19
N GLN A 66 35.10 -7.98 15.98
CA GLN A 66 34.49 -7.17 14.92
C GLN A 66 33.34 -7.96 14.30
N TYR A 67 32.29 -8.21 15.09
CA TYR A 67 31.09 -8.95 14.70
C TYR A 67 30.49 -8.42 13.38
N TRP A 68 30.55 -7.11 13.17
CA TRP A 68 30.06 -6.47 11.94
C TRP A 68 30.80 -6.92 10.67
N ARG A 69 32.03 -7.44 10.77
CA ARG A 69 32.78 -8.03 9.64
C ARG A 69 32.43 -9.50 9.38
N MET A 70 31.94 -10.21 10.40
CA MET A 70 31.51 -11.60 10.28
C MET A 70 30.10 -11.71 9.72
N ASP A 71 29.29 -10.68 9.91
CA ASP A 71 27.95 -10.59 9.38
C ASP A 71 27.96 -10.20 7.89
N PRO A 72 27.47 -11.05 6.96
CA PRO A 72 27.53 -10.76 5.53
C PRO A 72 26.79 -9.49 5.12
N PHE A 73 25.72 -9.13 5.83
CA PHE A 73 24.94 -7.94 5.54
C PHE A 73 25.66 -6.67 5.99
N CYS A 74 26.15 -6.67 7.23
CA CYS A 74 26.93 -5.55 7.76
C CYS A 74 28.23 -5.36 6.97
N TYR A 75 28.94 -6.45 6.67
CA TYR A 75 30.16 -6.41 5.87
C TYR A 75 29.91 -5.84 4.47
N TYR A 76 28.88 -6.34 3.77
CA TYR A 76 28.53 -5.83 2.45
C TYR A 76 28.21 -4.33 2.49
N ARG A 77 27.46 -3.86 3.50
CA ARG A 77 27.15 -2.44 3.62
C ARG A 77 28.34 -1.57 3.99
N TYR A 78 29.23 -2.08 4.84
CA TYR A 78 30.47 -1.39 5.15
C TYR A 78 31.37 -1.24 3.93
N VAL A 79 31.59 -2.32 3.17
CA VAL A 79 32.42 -2.32 1.95
C VAL A 79 31.83 -1.42 0.88
N SER A 80 30.50 -1.42 0.74
CA SER A 80 29.82 -0.58 -0.25
C SER A 80 29.96 0.92 0.05
N ASN A 81 29.79 1.32 1.31
CA ASN A 81 29.84 2.73 1.67
C ASN A 81 30.17 2.94 3.17
N PRO A 82 31.46 2.99 3.54
CA PRO A 82 31.88 2.97 4.95
C PRO A 82 31.46 4.23 5.70
N ARG A 83 31.38 5.38 5.02
CA ARG A 83 30.98 6.67 5.61
C ARG A 83 29.51 6.70 6.03
N PHE A 84 28.65 5.94 5.35
CA PHE A 84 27.22 5.88 5.59
C PHE A 84 26.76 4.61 6.32
N PHE A 85 27.70 3.74 6.67
CA PHE A 85 27.43 2.43 7.25
C PHE A 85 26.56 2.52 8.51
N PHE A 86 26.94 3.40 9.45
CA PHE A 86 26.20 3.59 10.70
C PHE A 86 24.80 4.15 10.46
N GLN A 87 24.66 5.20 9.65
CA GLN A 87 23.36 5.82 9.34
C GLN A 87 22.44 4.85 8.62
N ALA A 88 22.97 4.04 7.70
CA ALA A 88 22.21 3.04 6.98
C ALA A 88 21.73 1.91 7.92
N LEU A 89 22.59 1.40 8.81
CA LEU A 89 22.20 0.41 9.81
C LEU A 89 21.13 0.96 10.77
N MET A 90 21.28 2.20 11.24
CA MET A 90 20.30 2.84 12.11
C MET A 90 18.96 3.05 11.40
N LEU A 91 18.97 3.45 10.12
CA LEU A 91 17.75 3.59 9.33
C LEU A 91 17.03 2.25 9.20
N ILE A 92 17.76 1.18 8.88
CA ILE A 92 17.16 -0.16 8.73
C ILE A 92 16.64 -0.68 10.07
N PHE A 93 17.39 -0.45 11.16
CA PHE A 93 16.94 -0.75 12.52
C PHE A 93 15.60 -0.05 12.82
N MET A 94 15.49 1.26 12.54
CA MET A 94 14.27 2.03 12.76
C MET A 94 13.10 1.55 11.92
N ILE A 95 13.32 1.24 10.64
CA ILE A 95 12.29 0.69 9.74
C ILE A 95 11.79 -0.66 10.24
N THR A 96 12.71 -1.53 10.67
CA THR A 96 12.39 -2.87 11.17
C THR A 96 11.61 -2.79 12.48
N LEU A 97 12.00 -1.89 13.39
CA LEU A 97 11.33 -1.64 14.65
C LEU A 97 9.91 -1.06 14.43
N LEU A 98 9.76 -0.12 13.51
CA LEU A 98 8.45 0.38 13.08
C LEU A 98 7.58 -0.74 12.52
N GLY A 99 8.15 -1.66 11.74
CA GLY A 99 7.47 -2.83 11.22
C GLY A 99 6.99 -3.80 12.32
N ILE A 100 7.81 -4.04 13.34
CA ILE A 100 7.45 -4.88 14.50
C ILE A 100 6.33 -4.21 15.32
N VAL A 101 6.51 -2.95 15.70
CA VAL A 101 5.50 -2.18 16.45
C VAL A 101 4.19 -2.14 15.68
N GLY A 102 4.25 -1.87 14.37
CA GLY A 102 3.11 -1.95 13.48
C GLY A 102 2.42 -3.31 13.60
N LYS A 103 3.11 -4.42 13.34
CA LYS A 103 2.48 -5.75 13.42
C LYS A 103 1.88 -6.06 14.80
N ILE A 104 2.55 -5.67 15.89
CA ILE A 104 2.03 -5.86 17.25
C ILE A 104 0.74 -5.04 17.45
N THR A 105 0.76 -3.75 17.13
CA THR A 105 -0.38 -2.85 17.30
C THR A 105 -1.54 -3.21 16.39
N PHE A 106 -1.27 -3.55 15.13
CA PHE A 106 -2.31 -3.81 14.13
C PHE A 106 -2.91 -5.22 14.26
N PHE A 107 -2.11 -6.25 14.59
CA PHE A 107 -2.60 -7.63 14.62
C PHE A 107 -2.89 -8.16 16.03
N PHE A 108 -2.06 -7.81 17.03
CA PHE A 108 -2.19 -8.35 18.39
C PHE A 108 -2.97 -7.42 19.34
N CYS A 109 -2.87 -6.10 19.20
CA CYS A 109 -3.66 -5.16 20.00
C CYS A 109 -5.12 -5.05 19.52
N ASN A 110 -6.00 -4.50 20.37
CA ASN A 110 -7.45 -4.60 20.20
C ASN A 110 -7.97 -3.75 19.03
N THR A 111 -8.41 -4.43 17.96
CA THR A 111 -8.97 -3.83 16.73
C THR A 111 -10.41 -3.33 16.89
N ASP A 112 -11.04 -3.55 18.05
CA ASP A 112 -12.40 -3.07 18.33
C ASP A 112 -12.47 -1.56 18.58
N SER A 113 -11.32 -0.88 18.60
CA SER A 113 -11.26 0.57 18.64
C SER A 113 -11.94 1.19 17.40
N PRO A 114 -12.68 2.29 17.56
CA PRO A 114 -13.26 3.03 16.44
C PRO A 114 -12.22 3.46 15.40
N THR A 115 -10.95 3.60 15.79
CA THR A 115 -9.80 3.89 14.90
C THR A 115 -9.57 2.79 13.85
N PHE A 116 -9.93 1.55 14.15
CA PHE A 116 -9.77 0.39 13.26
C PHE A 116 -11.07 0.01 12.55
N SER A 117 -12.20 0.06 13.26
CA SER A 117 -13.48 -0.29 12.65
C SER A 117 -13.94 0.71 11.59
N SER A 118 -13.58 1.99 11.74
CA SER A 118 -13.95 3.04 10.77
C SER A 118 -13.29 2.84 9.40
N PRO A 119 -11.95 2.79 9.27
CA PRO A 119 -11.31 2.57 7.97
C PRO A 119 -11.69 1.23 7.35
N TYR A 120 -11.91 0.18 8.13
CA TYR A 120 -12.41 -1.09 7.60
C TYR A 120 -13.81 -0.95 6.98
N LYS A 121 -14.75 -0.32 7.70
CA LYS A 121 -16.11 -0.06 7.18
C LYS A 121 -16.12 0.87 5.98
N TYR A 122 -15.28 1.93 6.00
CA TYR A 122 -15.24 2.91 4.92
C TYR A 122 -14.49 2.43 3.68
N LEU A 123 -13.42 1.66 3.84
CA LEU A 123 -12.56 1.27 2.74
C LEU A 123 -12.91 -0.12 2.24
N ILE A 124 -12.89 -1.13 3.11
CA ILE A 124 -13.07 -2.53 2.71
C ILE A 124 -14.52 -2.82 2.33
N ILE A 125 -15.49 -2.49 3.20
CA ILE A 125 -16.91 -2.79 2.92
C ILE A 125 -17.40 -2.03 1.69
N ASN A 126 -17.08 -0.73 1.57
CA ASN A 126 -17.45 0.03 0.37
C ASN A 126 -16.78 -0.50 -0.90
N LEU A 127 -15.49 -0.87 -0.85
CA LEU A 127 -14.80 -1.45 -2.02
C LEU A 127 -15.39 -2.81 -2.42
N GLU A 128 -15.77 -3.64 -1.45
CA GLU A 128 -16.40 -4.94 -1.73
C GLU A 128 -17.80 -4.79 -2.28
N GLN A 129 -18.60 -3.91 -1.69
CA GLN A 129 -19.91 -3.54 -2.21
C GLN A 129 -19.81 -2.96 -3.63
N TYR A 130 -18.83 -2.11 -3.89
CA TYR A 130 -18.54 -1.60 -5.23
C TYR A 130 -18.18 -2.73 -6.20
N ARG A 131 -17.26 -3.63 -5.83
CA ARG A 131 -16.87 -4.79 -6.65
C ARG A 131 -18.04 -5.74 -6.94
N GLN A 132 -18.94 -5.94 -5.99
CA GLN A 132 -20.15 -6.75 -6.19
C GLN A 132 -21.12 -6.10 -7.18
N CYS A 133 -21.12 -4.77 -7.26
CA CYS A 133 -21.91 -4.02 -8.22
C CYS A 133 -21.26 -3.96 -9.61
N CYS A 134 -19.98 -4.27 -9.76
CA CYS A 134 -19.32 -4.31 -11.06
C CYS A 134 -19.90 -5.41 -11.95
N ARG A 135 -20.16 -5.08 -13.21
CA ARG A 135 -20.53 -6.04 -14.25
C ARG A 135 -19.35 -6.93 -14.61
N PRO A 136 -19.59 -8.20 -14.95
CA PRO A 136 -18.53 -9.07 -15.45
C PRO A 136 -18.00 -8.57 -16.80
N GLN A 137 -16.72 -8.83 -17.06
CA GLN A 137 -16.02 -8.29 -18.25
C GLN A 137 -16.68 -8.64 -19.59
N HIS A 138 -17.33 -9.80 -19.67
CA HIS A 138 -18.04 -10.22 -20.89
C HIS A 138 -19.29 -9.36 -21.17
N GLU A 139 -20.02 -8.94 -20.14
CA GLU A 139 -21.16 -8.02 -20.29
C GLU A 139 -20.68 -6.65 -20.74
N ILE A 140 -19.59 -6.13 -20.15
CA ILE A 140 -18.98 -4.86 -20.56
C ILE A 140 -18.52 -4.92 -22.02
N ALA A 141 -17.90 -6.02 -22.44
CA ALA A 141 -17.50 -6.22 -23.84
C ALA A 141 -18.71 -6.27 -24.79
N THR A 142 -19.84 -6.82 -24.33
CA THR A 142 -21.09 -6.88 -25.10
C THR A 142 -21.71 -5.50 -25.25
N ILE A 143 -21.76 -4.71 -24.17
CA ILE A 143 -22.20 -3.30 -24.18
C ILE A 143 -21.32 -2.47 -25.12
N LYS A 144 -19.99 -2.63 -25.04
CA LYS A 144 -19.04 -1.95 -25.94
C LYS A 144 -19.31 -2.27 -27.42
N ARG A 145 -19.61 -3.53 -27.75
CA ARG A 145 -20.00 -3.94 -29.11
C ARG A 145 -21.34 -3.32 -29.53
N GLN A 146 -22.32 -3.26 -28.64
CA GLN A 146 -23.62 -2.64 -28.93
C GLN A 146 -23.47 -1.13 -29.20
N ILE A 147 -22.67 -0.43 -28.40
CA ILE A 147 -22.35 1.00 -28.61
C ILE A 147 -21.62 1.17 -29.94
N PHE A 148 -20.64 0.33 -30.24
CA PHE A 148 -19.94 0.34 -31.52
C PHE A 148 -20.90 0.17 -32.70
N HIS A 149 -21.79 -0.84 -32.68
CA HIS A 149 -22.78 -1.04 -33.74
C HIS A 149 -23.76 0.13 -33.87
N LYS A 150 -24.18 0.74 -32.76
CA LYS A 150 -25.04 1.92 -32.76
C LYS A 150 -24.35 3.12 -33.42
N ASN A 151 -23.09 3.36 -33.09
CA ASN A 151 -22.29 4.44 -33.68
C ASN A 151 -21.97 4.17 -35.16
N TRP A 152 -21.68 2.91 -35.51
CA TRP A 152 -21.46 2.47 -36.88
C TRP A 152 -22.70 2.74 -37.74
N ASN A 153 -23.89 2.33 -37.27
CA ASN A 153 -25.14 2.55 -37.99
C ASN A 153 -25.49 4.03 -38.15
N LYS A 154 -25.12 4.89 -37.19
CA LYS A 154 -25.24 6.34 -37.34
C LYS A 154 -24.30 6.87 -38.42
N LEU A 155 -23.06 6.41 -38.43
CA LEU A 155 -22.04 6.88 -39.37
C LEU A 155 -22.27 6.36 -40.80
N CYS A 156 -22.83 5.16 -40.97
CA CYS A 156 -23.23 4.61 -42.27
C CYS A 156 -24.33 5.41 -42.98
N LYS A 157 -25.06 6.28 -42.27
CA LYS A 157 -25.99 7.23 -42.92
C LYS A 157 -25.26 8.30 -43.74
N TYR A 158 -23.98 8.54 -43.45
CA TYR A 158 -23.14 9.49 -44.19
C TYR A 158 -22.36 8.74 -45.29
N GLN A 159 -23.01 8.57 -46.44
CA GLN A 159 -22.48 7.82 -47.58
C GLN A 159 -21.19 8.41 -48.17
N PHE A 160 -20.92 9.69 -47.92
CA PHE A 160 -19.76 10.42 -48.45
C PHE A 160 -18.43 10.07 -47.77
N LEU A 161 -18.50 9.44 -46.58
CA LEU A 161 -17.30 9.09 -45.82
C LEU A 161 -16.75 7.74 -46.28
N PRO A 162 -15.44 7.62 -46.56
CA PRO A 162 -14.80 6.32 -46.79
C PRO A 162 -14.95 5.39 -45.58
N ASP A 163 -15.06 4.09 -45.82
CA ASP A 163 -15.25 3.08 -44.75
C ASP A 163 -14.16 3.12 -43.67
N ILE A 164 -12.91 3.40 -44.07
CA ILE A 164 -11.76 3.53 -43.16
C ILE A 164 -11.97 4.68 -42.18
N VAL A 165 -12.42 5.84 -42.67
CA VAL A 165 -12.67 7.02 -41.84
C VAL A 165 -13.87 6.79 -40.93
N ARG A 166 -14.93 6.14 -41.44
CA ARG A 166 -16.07 5.72 -40.61
C ARG A 166 -15.61 4.82 -39.48
N LYS A 167 -14.77 3.82 -39.74
CA LYS A 167 -14.31 2.86 -38.73
C LYS A 167 -13.50 3.53 -37.63
N SER A 168 -12.57 4.42 -38.01
CA SER A 168 -11.77 5.18 -37.04
C SER A 168 -12.64 6.11 -36.18
N LEU A 169 -13.56 6.86 -36.78
CA LEU A 169 -14.49 7.73 -36.05
C LEU A 169 -15.41 6.93 -35.12
N THR A 170 -15.84 5.74 -35.54
CA THR A 170 -16.68 4.87 -34.72
C THR A 170 -15.91 4.37 -33.50
N MET A 171 -14.66 3.93 -33.68
CA MET A 171 -13.79 3.52 -32.57
C MET A 171 -13.57 4.66 -31.58
N LEU A 172 -13.20 5.85 -32.05
CA LEU A 172 -12.98 7.01 -31.19
C LEU A 172 -14.25 7.42 -30.44
N SER A 173 -15.39 7.45 -31.12
CA SER A 173 -16.67 7.78 -30.50
C SER A 173 -17.09 6.75 -29.46
N THR A 174 -16.81 5.46 -29.68
CA THR A 174 -17.11 4.39 -28.72
C THR A 174 -16.19 4.47 -27.51
N GLU A 175 -14.89 4.70 -27.67
CA GLU A 175 -13.98 4.88 -26.53
C GLU A 175 -14.34 6.13 -25.72
N TYR A 176 -14.66 7.24 -26.39
CA TYR A 176 -15.10 8.47 -25.72
C TYR A 176 -16.37 8.27 -24.89
N GLN A 177 -17.37 7.57 -25.44
CA GLN A 177 -18.59 7.23 -24.70
C GLN A 177 -18.31 6.28 -23.52
N MET A 178 -17.44 5.29 -23.70
CA MET A 178 -17.02 4.40 -22.60
C MET A 178 -16.32 5.16 -21.46
N ILE A 179 -15.59 6.23 -21.77
CA ILE A 179 -14.93 7.08 -20.76
C ILE A 179 -15.95 7.94 -20.00
N ILE A 180 -16.89 8.57 -20.72
CA ILE A 180 -17.92 9.42 -20.09
C ILE A 180 -18.91 8.60 -19.26
N GLU A 181 -19.36 7.47 -19.80
CA GLU A 181 -20.35 6.59 -19.18
C GLU A 181 -19.69 5.48 -18.36
N LYS A 182 -18.43 5.65 -17.95
CA LYS A 182 -17.65 4.61 -17.30
C LYS A 182 -18.37 4.01 -16.09
N GLU A 183 -18.85 4.85 -15.18
CA GLU A 183 -19.54 4.40 -13.97
C GLU A 183 -20.86 3.67 -14.27
N THR A 184 -21.63 4.13 -15.26
CA THR A 184 -22.93 3.53 -15.61
C THR A 184 -22.81 2.24 -16.43
N ILE A 185 -21.69 2.08 -17.14
CA ILE A 185 -21.38 0.88 -17.92
C ILE A 185 -20.73 -0.19 -17.04
N GLU A 186 -19.82 0.21 -16.15
CA GLU A 186 -19.12 -0.71 -15.25
C GLU A 186 -20.00 -1.18 -14.09
N LEU A 187 -20.94 -0.37 -13.60
CA LEU A 187 -21.83 -0.74 -12.50
C LEU A 187 -23.19 -1.24 -12.98
N ASP A 188 -23.68 -2.30 -12.35
CA ASP A 188 -25.04 -2.78 -12.50
C ASP A 188 -25.99 -1.91 -11.67
N PRO A 189 -26.90 -1.12 -12.29
CA PRO A 189 -27.78 -0.20 -11.59
C PRO A 189 -28.75 -0.91 -10.63
N TYR A 190 -29.09 -2.17 -10.89
CA TYR A 190 -29.96 -2.96 -10.02
C TYR A 190 -29.24 -3.42 -8.75
N LYS A 191 -27.96 -3.76 -8.85
CA LYS A 191 -27.14 -4.11 -7.67
C LYS A 191 -26.77 -2.86 -6.88
N TRP A 192 -26.47 -1.76 -7.58
CA TRP A 192 -26.15 -0.47 -6.98
C TRP A 192 -27.32 0.09 -6.15
N SER A 193 -28.54 0.04 -6.68
CA SER A 193 -29.74 0.50 -5.95
C SER A 193 -30.10 -0.34 -4.71
N LYS A 194 -29.58 -1.57 -4.60
CA LYS A 194 -29.79 -2.46 -3.46
C LYS A 194 -28.69 -2.39 -2.40
N LEU A 195 -27.74 -1.47 -2.56
CA LEU A 195 -26.67 -1.26 -1.58
C LEU A 195 -27.24 -1.00 -0.19
N LYS A 196 -26.91 -1.88 0.76
CA LYS A 196 -27.23 -1.66 2.17
C LYS A 196 -26.49 -0.41 2.64
N ARG A 197 -27.23 0.59 3.12
CA ARG A 197 -26.65 1.73 3.82
C ARG A 197 -25.82 1.19 4.98
N ILE A 198 -24.56 1.61 5.05
CA ILE A 198 -23.73 1.30 6.21
C ILE A 198 -24.26 2.19 7.34
N ASP A 199 -25.16 1.65 8.16
CA ASP A 199 -25.66 2.32 9.36
C ASP A 199 -24.52 2.41 10.38
N ILE A 200 -23.83 3.54 10.33
CA ILE A 200 -22.88 3.94 11.36
C ILE A 200 -23.71 4.77 12.35
N LYS A 201 -23.83 4.31 13.59
CA LYS A 201 -24.06 5.24 14.71
C LYS A 201 -22.88 6.22 14.68
N GLN A 202 -23.06 7.36 14.03
CA GLN A 202 -22.07 8.43 14.00
C GLN A 202 -21.97 9.04 15.39
N THR A 203 -21.27 8.38 16.30
CA THR A 203 -20.60 9.04 17.42
C THR A 203 -19.25 9.55 16.92
N ILE A 204 -19.24 10.26 15.80
CA ILE A 204 -18.07 11.03 15.39
C ILE A 204 -18.29 12.38 16.04
N MET A 205 -17.75 12.59 17.24
CA MET A 205 -17.70 13.93 17.80
C MET A 205 -16.83 14.79 16.87
N PRO A 206 -17.22 16.05 16.58
CA PRO A 206 -16.49 16.95 15.69
C PRO A 206 -14.99 17.10 16.05
N ASP A 207 -14.64 16.88 17.32
CA ASP A 207 -13.25 16.85 17.80
C ASP A 207 -12.39 15.74 17.17
N ASP A 208 -12.95 14.56 16.88
CA ASP A 208 -12.17 13.44 16.36
C ASP A 208 -11.85 13.62 14.87
N ARG A 209 -12.71 14.31 14.12
CA ARG A 209 -12.39 14.77 12.75
C ARG A 209 -11.22 15.75 12.77
N LEU A 210 -11.23 16.70 13.70
CA LEU A 210 -10.14 17.67 13.88
C LEU A 210 -8.83 16.98 14.29
N LYS A 211 -8.87 15.95 15.13
CA LYS A 211 -7.69 15.14 15.50
C LYS A 211 -7.15 14.34 14.32
N VAL A 212 -8.00 13.71 13.52
CA VAL A 212 -7.57 12.95 12.33
C VAL A 212 -7.02 13.88 11.24
N ILE A 213 -7.64 15.04 11.01
CA ILE A 213 -7.12 16.05 10.08
C ILE A 213 -5.78 16.59 10.57
N LYS A 214 -5.64 16.88 11.88
CA LYS A 214 -4.36 17.29 12.47
C LYS A 214 -3.30 16.18 12.33
N PHE A 215 -3.67 14.94 12.59
CA PHE A 215 -2.76 13.79 12.43
C PHE A 215 -2.30 13.62 10.98
N LEU A 216 -3.22 13.62 10.01
CA LEU A 216 -2.89 13.52 8.58
C LEU A 216 -2.05 14.71 8.10
N SER A 217 -2.38 15.93 8.54
CA SER A 217 -1.60 17.13 8.22
C SER A 217 -0.18 17.12 8.79
N LEU A 218 0.07 16.28 9.81
CA LEU A 218 1.39 16.11 10.43
C LEU A 218 2.15 14.95 9.78
N VAL A 219 1.44 13.93 9.30
CA VAL A 219 2.01 12.75 8.62
C VAL A 219 2.36 13.04 7.16
N ASP A 220 1.54 13.79 6.42
CA ASP A 220 1.79 14.15 5.02
C ASP A 220 3.14 14.85 4.78
N PRO A 221 3.55 15.87 5.57
CA PRO A 221 4.87 16.47 5.40
C PRO A 221 6.00 15.49 5.74
N ILE A 222 5.81 14.57 6.69
CA ILE A 222 6.80 13.53 7.02
C ILE A 222 6.95 12.55 5.86
N ILE A 223 5.84 12.12 5.24
CA ILE A 223 5.86 11.25 4.06
C ILE A 223 6.54 11.97 2.88
N CYS A 224 6.23 13.25 2.64
CA CYS A 224 6.89 14.06 1.62
C CYS A 224 8.40 14.22 1.89
N LEU A 225 8.81 14.42 3.14
CA LEU A 225 10.22 14.52 3.52
C LEU A 225 10.95 13.20 3.32
N ILE A 226 10.34 12.08 3.73
CA ILE A 226 10.87 10.73 3.49
C ILE A 226 10.98 10.48 1.98
N HIS A 227 9.97 10.85 1.20
CA HIS A 227 9.99 10.68 -0.25
C HIS A 227 11.06 11.55 -0.92
N PHE A 228 11.28 12.79 -0.45
CA PHE A 228 12.31 13.69 -0.97
C PHE A 228 13.73 13.25 -0.58
N CYS A 229 13.90 12.73 0.63
CA CYS A 229 15.15 12.11 1.06
C CYS A 229 15.43 10.85 0.24
N LEU A 230 14.45 9.96 0.07
CA LEU A 230 14.62 8.74 -0.73
C LEU A 230 14.87 9.03 -2.22
N SER A 231 14.23 10.05 -2.81
CA SER A 231 14.45 10.40 -4.22
C SER A 231 15.85 10.96 -4.47
N LYS A 232 16.42 11.71 -3.51
CA LYS A 232 17.83 12.13 -3.58
C LYS A 232 18.81 10.99 -3.35
N PHE A 233 18.47 9.99 -2.54
CA PHE A 233 19.34 8.87 -2.22
C PHE A 233 19.41 7.77 -3.31
N PHE A 234 18.49 7.74 -4.28
CA PHE A 234 18.45 6.73 -5.34
C PHE A 234 18.84 7.26 -6.74
N ILE A 235 19.20 8.54 -6.86
CA ILE A 235 19.58 9.18 -8.13
C ILE A 235 21.10 9.43 -8.24
N ASP A 236 21.89 9.18 -7.19
CA ASP A 236 23.36 9.10 -7.23
C ASP A 236 23.82 7.66 -6.98
#